data_AF-A0A7G2C8T5-F1
#
_entry.id   AF-A0A7G2C8T5-F1
#
_cell.length_a   1.000
_cell.length_b   1.000
_cell.length_c   1.000
_cell.angle_alpha   90.00
_cell.angle_beta   90.00
_cell.angle_gamma   90.00
#
_symmetry.space_group_name_H-M   'P 1'
#
loop_
_entity.id
_entity.type
_entity.pdbx_description
1 polymer ?
#
loop_
_entity_poly.entity_id
_entity_poly.type
_entity_poly.pdbx_seq_one_letter_code
_entity_poly.pdbx_strand_id
1 'polypeptide(L)'
;MGRSFLDVLKGKPNTNKQPKNGAEFFLEGPTDFPYDEKKVMFERNNGLLFRLINNETHQWAFYNDTKKYEFHVTTTFSSQSSDLVALGKTSLVEIPDGHVAKIIVYPGKTEPFVQGNMVGFETSVDGKLLTNEYRDQVREEKKEERQRKREAKKAAKRGEDPNQFEEEEVRDN
;
A
#
# COMPACT_ATOMS: atom_id res chain seq x y z
N MET A 1 25.07 -17.82 -39.37
CA MET A 1 24.18 -16.64 -39.50
C MET A 1 23.65 -16.32 -38.12
N GLY A 2 24.03 -15.14 -37.60
CA GLY A 2 23.85 -14.75 -36.21
C GLY A 2 22.39 -14.53 -35.82
N ARG A 3 22.09 -14.84 -34.56
CA ARG A 3 20.79 -14.53 -33.94
C ARG A 3 20.60 -13.01 -33.90
N SER A 4 19.40 -12.57 -34.22
CA SER A 4 18.99 -11.18 -34.30
C SER A 4 19.15 -10.47 -32.94
N PHE A 5 19.59 -9.22 -32.95
CA PHE A 5 19.70 -8.35 -31.76
C PHE A 5 18.32 -8.04 -31.12
N LEU A 6 17.21 -8.44 -31.77
CA LEU A 6 15.85 -8.36 -31.21
C LEU A 6 15.45 -9.57 -30.33
N ASP A 7 16.25 -10.63 -30.27
CA ASP A 7 15.97 -11.80 -29.39
C ASP A 7 16.54 -11.64 -27.97
N VAL A 8 17.24 -10.54 -27.69
CA VAL A 8 17.93 -10.28 -26.40
C VAL A 8 17.06 -9.51 -25.39
N LEU A 9 15.88 -9.02 -25.78
CA LEU A 9 15.01 -8.19 -24.91
C LEU A 9 13.60 -8.74 -24.68
N LYS A 10 13.45 -10.04 -24.46
CA LYS A 10 12.21 -10.64 -23.89
C LYS A 10 12.51 -11.63 -22.77
N GLY A 11 13.35 -11.22 -21.83
CA GLY A 11 13.37 -11.82 -20.50
C GLY A 11 12.12 -11.38 -19.74
N LYS A 12 11.06 -12.20 -19.79
CA LYS A 12 9.90 -12.05 -18.89
C LYS A 12 10.41 -11.98 -17.44
N PRO A 13 9.96 -11.05 -16.60
CA PRO A 13 10.27 -11.12 -15.18
C PRO A 13 9.78 -12.47 -14.65
N ASN A 14 10.69 -13.21 -14.07
CA ASN A 14 10.48 -14.53 -13.49
C ASN A 14 9.64 -14.38 -12.21
N THR A 15 8.31 -14.33 -12.38
CA THR A 15 7.34 -14.38 -11.29
C THR A 15 7.14 -15.83 -10.86
N ASN A 16 8.02 -16.34 -9.99
CA ASN A 16 7.64 -17.21 -8.88
C ASN A 16 8.87 -17.86 -8.25
N LYS A 17 9.39 -17.20 -7.22
CA LYS A 17 9.82 -17.92 -6.02
C LYS A 17 9.13 -17.26 -4.85
N GLN A 18 7.85 -17.58 -4.65
CA GLN A 18 7.25 -17.37 -3.35
C GLN A 18 7.98 -18.28 -2.35
N PRO A 19 8.45 -17.75 -1.20
CA PRO A 19 9.08 -18.56 -0.18
C PRO A 19 8.08 -19.58 0.37
N LYS A 20 8.49 -20.84 0.38
CA LYS A 20 7.81 -21.90 1.12
C LYS A 20 8.09 -21.70 2.59
N ASN A 21 7.18 -21.05 3.31
CA ASN A 21 6.85 -21.26 4.72
C ASN A 21 5.74 -20.27 5.14
N GLY A 22 4.67 -20.77 5.76
CA GLY A 22 3.63 -19.95 6.40
C GLY A 22 2.33 -19.81 5.59
N ALA A 23 1.21 -19.91 6.31
CA ALA A 23 -0.19 -20.01 5.84
C ALA A 23 -0.52 -19.40 4.47
N GLU A 24 -1.22 -20.15 3.61
CA GLU A 24 -1.70 -19.67 2.31
C GLU A 24 -2.71 -18.53 2.47
N PHE A 25 -2.71 -17.62 1.47
CA PHE A 25 -3.73 -16.59 1.38
C PHE A 25 -5.06 -17.22 0.97
N PHE A 26 -6.16 -16.75 1.56
CA PHE A 26 -7.51 -17.13 1.20
C PHE A 26 -8.07 -16.28 0.06
N LEU A 27 -7.58 -15.04 -0.09
CA LEU A 27 -7.86 -14.19 -1.24
C LEU A 27 -6.72 -14.32 -2.27
N GLU A 28 -6.69 -13.41 -3.25
CA GLU A 28 -5.70 -13.42 -4.34
C GLU A 28 -4.25 -13.17 -3.86
N GLY A 29 -4.08 -12.76 -2.60
CA GLY A 29 -2.80 -12.33 -2.05
C GLY A 29 -2.40 -10.92 -2.48
N PRO A 30 -1.25 -10.43 -2.01
CA PRO A 30 -0.67 -9.17 -2.46
C PRO A 30 -0.13 -9.30 -3.90
N THR A 31 -0.54 -8.39 -4.78
CA THR A 31 -0.10 -8.36 -6.19
C THR A 31 0.74 -7.14 -6.53
N ASP A 32 0.71 -6.13 -5.67
CA ASP A 32 1.23 -4.79 -5.85
C ASP A 32 2.41 -4.45 -4.93
N PHE A 33 2.85 -5.39 -4.10
CA PHE A 33 4.00 -5.23 -3.22
C PHE A 33 4.91 -6.46 -3.26
N PRO A 34 6.16 -6.35 -3.75
CA PRO A 34 7.12 -7.44 -3.74
C PRO A 34 7.61 -7.71 -2.32
N TYR A 35 7.68 -8.98 -1.92
CA TYR A 35 8.15 -9.40 -0.60
C TYR A 35 8.83 -10.77 -0.69
N ASP A 36 9.80 -11.01 0.18
CA ASP A 36 10.53 -12.28 0.30
C ASP A 36 10.29 -12.96 1.65
N GLU A 37 9.60 -12.31 2.59
CA GLU A 37 9.15 -12.93 3.83
C GLU A 37 7.75 -12.44 4.21
N LYS A 38 6.95 -13.31 4.85
CA LYS A 38 5.66 -12.93 5.44
C LYS A 38 5.55 -13.47 6.87
N LYS A 39 4.86 -12.73 7.73
CA LYS A 39 4.49 -13.14 9.10
C LYS A 39 2.98 -13.04 9.29
N VAL A 40 2.38 -14.06 9.89
CA VAL A 40 0.97 -14.04 10.32
C VAL A 40 0.85 -13.18 11.57
N MET A 41 -0.16 -12.29 11.61
CA MET A 41 -0.39 -11.42 12.78
C MET A 41 -1.39 -12.01 13.78
N PHE A 42 -2.16 -13.02 13.38
CA PHE A 42 -3.08 -13.74 14.24
C PHE A 42 -2.83 -15.24 14.14
N GLU A 43 -3.07 -15.97 15.23
CA GLU A 43 -3.00 -17.45 15.23
C GLU A 43 -4.31 -18.10 14.75
N ARG A 44 -5.36 -17.30 14.58
CA ARG A 44 -6.68 -17.79 14.13
C ARG A 44 -6.77 -17.85 12.61
N ASN A 45 -7.51 -18.84 12.12
CA ASN A 45 -7.74 -19.08 10.70
C ASN A 45 -6.40 -19.23 9.94
N ASN A 46 -6.22 -18.55 8.82
CA ASN A 46 -4.96 -18.51 8.09
C ASN A 46 -4.03 -17.37 8.53
N GLY A 47 -4.40 -16.64 9.57
CA GLY A 47 -3.65 -15.50 10.08
C GLY A 47 -4.29 -14.14 9.83
N LEU A 48 -5.31 -14.05 8.97
CA LEU A 48 -6.18 -12.88 8.68
C LEU A 48 -5.48 -11.61 8.15
N LEU A 49 -4.36 -11.22 8.76
CA LEU A 49 -3.51 -10.10 8.39
C LEU A 49 -2.07 -10.61 8.35
N PHE A 50 -1.35 -10.22 7.31
CA PHE A 50 0.03 -10.64 7.10
C PHE A 50 0.92 -9.41 7.03
N ARG A 51 2.02 -9.44 7.79
CA ARG A 51 3.13 -8.50 7.59
C ARG A 51 4.02 -9.04 6.48
N LEU A 52 4.17 -8.28 5.42
CA LEU A 52 5.04 -8.57 4.29
C LEU A 52 6.35 -7.82 4.48
N ILE A 53 7.48 -8.50 4.26
CA ILE A 53 8.82 -7.97 4.44
C ILE A 53 9.56 -8.12 3.12
N ASN A 54 10.08 -7.00 2.64
CA ASN A 54 11.05 -6.94 1.55
C ASN A 54 12.42 -6.60 2.14
N ASN A 55 13.30 -7.59 2.20
CA ASN A 55 14.65 -7.46 2.74
C ASN A 55 15.61 -6.73 1.78
N GLU A 56 15.31 -6.68 0.47
CA GLU A 56 16.14 -5.93 -0.49
C GLU A 56 15.90 -4.43 -0.37
N THR A 57 14.64 -4.00 -0.22
CA THR A 57 14.28 -2.59 -0.10
C THR A 57 14.14 -2.12 1.35
N HIS A 58 14.26 -3.04 2.31
CA HIS A 58 14.01 -2.81 3.73
C HIS A 58 12.61 -2.22 4.00
N GLN A 59 11.60 -2.70 3.27
CA GLN A 59 10.24 -2.21 3.35
C GLN A 59 9.31 -3.24 3.98
N TRP A 60 8.41 -2.75 4.81
CA TRP A 60 7.28 -3.52 5.33
C TRP A 60 5.98 -3.05 4.71
N ALA A 61 5.07 -3.99 4.52
CA ALA A 61 3.68 -3.74 4.18
C ALA A 61 2.76 -4.66 4.98
N PHE A 62 1.48 -4.36 4.97
CA PHE A 62 0.46 -5.24 5.52
C PHE A 62 -0.55 -5.64 4.46
N TYR A 63 -0.92 -6.92 4.46
CA TYR A 63 -1.96 -7.46 3.60
C TYR A 63 -3.13 -8.01 4.44
N ASN A 64 -4.31 -7.46 4.24
CA ASN A 64 -5.53 -7.91 4.88
C ASN A 64 -6.22 -8.95 4.01
N ASP A 65 -6.18 -10.20 4.46
CA ASP A 65 -6.69 -11.35 3.72
C ASP A 65 -8.14 -11.71 4.10
N THR A 66 -8.89 -10.72 4.58
CA THR A 66 -10.30 -10.86 4.97
C THR A 66 -11.21 -10.05 4.05
N LYS A 67 -12.51 -10.36 4.07
CA LYS A 67 -13.56 -9.60 3.38
C LYS A 67 -14.41 -8.74 4.31
N LYS A 68 -14.24 -8.89 5.62
CA LYS A 68 -15.19 -8.41 6.65
C LYS A 68 -14.58 -7.45 7.66
N TYR A 69 -13.26 -7.44 7.78
CA TYR A 69 -12.57 -6.63 8.79
C TYR A 69 -11.69 -5.60 8.12
N GLU A 70 -11.62 -4.41 8.70
CA GLU A 70 -10.49 -3.51 8.55
C GLU A 70 -9.55 -3.70 9.75
N PHE A 71 -8.25 -3.58 9.53
CA PHE A 71 -7.26 -3.70 10.60
C PHE A 71 -6.59 -2.36 10.85
N HIS A 72 -6.63 -1.92 12.09
CA HIS A 72 -5.90 -0.75 12.58
C HIS A 72 -4.60 -1.28 13.19
N VAL A 73 -3.49 -1.02 12.52
CA VAL A 73 -2.17 -1.47 12.94
C VAL A 73 -1.43 -0.31 13.58
N THR A 74 -0.88 -0.53 14.77
CA THR A 74 0.05 0.39 15.44
C THR A 74 1.34 -0.37 15.74
N THR A 75 2.47 0.13 15.25
CA THR A 75 3.79 -0.42 15.59
C THR A 75 4.62 0.64 16.29
N THR A 76 5.14 0.30 17.45
CA THR A 76 6.12 1.11 18.16
C THR A 76 7.50 0.55 17.86
N PHE A 77 8.39 1.39 17.34
CA PHE A 77 9.79 1.10 17.06
C PHE A 77 10.66 1.73 18.13
N SER A 78 11.65 1.00 18.62
CA SER A 78 12.62 1.55 19.58
C SER A 78 13.48 2.65 18.96
N SER A 79 14.10 3.47 19.81
CA SER A 79 15.08 4.50 19.44
C SER A 79 16.33 3.96 18.72
N GLN A 80 16.55 2.64 18.70
CA GLN A 80 17.63 2.02 17.92
C GLN A 80 17.28 1.86 16.43
N SER A 81 16.00 2.00 16.07
CA SER A 81 15.60 2.01 14.67
C SER A 81 16.09 3.28 13.99
N SER A 82 16.56 3.14 12.75
CA SER A 82 17.19 4.23 11.98
C SER A 82 16.63 4.27 10.56
N ASP A 83 16.72 5.45 9.95
CA ASP A 83 16.25 5.71 8.58
C ASP A 83 14.78 5.31 8.35
N LEU A 84 13.95 5.45 9.39
CA LEU A 84 12.52 5.14 9.33
C LEU A 84 11.77 6.17 8.50
N VAL A 85 11.15 5.71 7.42
CA VAL A 85 10.32 6.50 6.52
C VAL A 85 8.93 5.89 6.45
N ALA A 86 7.89 6.71 6.65
CA ALA A 86 6.51 6.32 6.46
C ALA A 86 6.20 6.13 4.97
N LEU A 87 5.51 5.06 4.61
CA LEU A 87 5.09 4.79 3.24
C LEU A 87 3.56 4.91 3.10
N GLY A 88 3.12 5.28 1.89
CA GLY A 88 1.70 5.31 1.53
C GLY A 88 0.87 6.18 2.48
N LYS A 89 -0.10 5.55 3.15
CA LYS A 89 -1.03 6.21 4.09
C LYS A 89 -0.58 6.12 5.55
N THR A 90 0.64 5.66 5.80
CA THR A 90 1.16 5.47 7.15
C THR A 90 1.39 6.81 7.82
N SER A 91 0.89 6.96 9.04
CA SER A 91 1.28 8.06 9.94
C SER A 91 2.46 7.58 10.76
N LEU A 92 3.55 8.35 10.79
CA LEU A 92 4.73 8.09 11.62
C LEU A 92 4.97 9.31 12.51
N VAL A 93 5.08 9.07 13.82
CA VAL A 93 5.29 10.11 14.83
C VAL A 93 6.47 9.72 15.70
N GLU A 94 7.42 10.63 15.86
CA GLU A 94 8.54 10.48 16.80
C GLU A 94 8.05 10.67 18.23
N ILE A 95 8.54 9.83 19.14
CA ILE A 95 8.27 9.85 20.58
C ILE A 95 9.61 9.78 21.33
N PRO A 96 9.68 10.13 22.63
CA PRO A 96 10.95 10.14 23.36
C PRO A 96 11.75 8.83 23.29
N ASP A 97 11.05 7.69 23.23
CA ASP A 97 11.65 6.34 23.24
C ASP A 97 11.71 5.68 21.85
N GLY A 98 11.46 6.42 20.76
CA GLY A 98 11.53 5.91 19.40
C GLY A 98 10.43 6.48 18.48
N HIS A 99 9.72 5.62 17.76
CA HIS A 99 8.72 6.04 16.77
C HIS A 99 7.45 5.22 16.85
N VAL A 100 6.30 5.82 16.57
CA VAL A 100 5.00 5.15 16.47
C VAL A 100 4.48 5.30 15.05
N ALA A 101 4.26 4.18 14.38
CA ALA A 101 3.67 4.12 13.04
C ALA A 101 2.26 3.52 13.09
N LYS A 102 1.31 4.14 12.37
CA LYS A 102 -0.10 3.74 12.34
C LYS A 102 -0.62 3.65 10.92
N ILE A 103 -1.40 2.61 10.63
CA ILE A 103 -2.10 2.45 9.34
C ILE A 103 -3.41 1.67 9.49
N ILE A 104 -4.36 1.92 8.58
CA ILE A 104 -5.57 1.11 8.42
C ILE A 104 -5.43 0.29 7.13
N VAL A 105 -5.65 -1.03 7.25
CA VAL A 105 -5.53 -1.97 6.14
C VAL A 105 -6.91 -2.57 5.84
N TYR A 106 -7.43 -2.23 4.67
CA TYR A 106 -8.77 -2.63 4.24
C TYR A 106 -8.81 -4.02 3.61
N PRO A 107 -10.00 -4.67 3.58
CA PRO A 107 -10.20 -6.00 3.00
C PRO A 107 -9.56 -6.20 1.61
N GLY A 108 -8.75 -7.24 1.49
CA GLY A 108 -8.06 -7.60 0.25
C GLY A 108 -7.07 -6.56 -0.24
N LYS A 109 -6.67 -5.60 0.60
CA LYS A 109 -5.69 -4.57 0.25
C LYS A 109 -4.33 -4.86 0.86
N THR A 110 -3.31 -4.49 0.09
CA THR A 110 -1.95 -4.31 0.54
C THR A 110 -1.72 -2.84 0.80
N GLU A 111 -1.16 -2.49 1.95
CA GLU A 111 -0.77 -1.12 2.26
C GLU A 111 0.71 -1.09 2.67
N PRO A 112 1.58 -0.38 1.94
CA PRO A 112 2.94 -0.11 2.36
C PRO A 112 2.96 0.61 3.69
N PHE A 113 3.87 0.21 4.58
CA PHE A 113 3.89 0.68 5.96
C PHE A 113 5.09 1.57 6.25
N VAL A 114 6.28 1.00 6.37
CA VAL A 114 7.51 1.73 6.67
C VAL A 114 8.67 1.18 5.86
N GLN A 115 9.69 2.01 5.66
CA GLN A 115 11.00 1.64 5.15
C GLN A 115 12.06 2.01 6.18
N GLY A 116 13.13 1.22 6.29
CA GLY A 116 14.30 1.57 7.10
C GLY A 116 14.89 0.39 7.86
N ASN A 117 15.74 0.68 8.84
CA ASN A 117 16.30 -0.33 9.73
C ASN A 117 15.45 -0.43 11.00
N MET A 118 14.61 -1.47 11.06
CA MET A 118 13.65 -1.68 12.15
C MET A 118 14.23 -2.60 13.22
N VAL A 119 14.52 -2.04 14.41
CA VAL A 119 15.11 -2.76 15.54
C VAL A 119 14.22 -2.58 16.78
N GLY A 120 13.93 -3.69 17.49
CA GLY A 120 13.17 -3.68 18.73
C GLY A 120 11.79 -3.05 18.56
N PHE A 121 10.84 -3.81 18.02
CA PHE A 121 9.49 -3.31 17.73
C PHE A 121 8.40 -4.14 18.41
N GLU A 122 7.28 -3.47 18.69
CA GLU A 122 6.06 -4.11 19.16
C GLU A 122 4.89 -3.67 18.26
N THR A 123 4.10 -4.63 17.78
CA THR A 123 2.95 -4.37 16.92
C THR A 123 1.66 -4.76 17.62
N SER A 124 0.76 -3.79 17.76
CA SER A 124 -0.63 -4.00 18.18
C SER A 124 -1.56 -3.89 16.98
N VAL A 125 -2.53 -4.80 16.91
CA VAL A 125 -3.49 -4.87 15.81
C VAL A 125 -4.90 -4.95 16.38
N ASP A 126 -5.76 -4.02 15.95
CA ASP A 126 -7.18 -4.03 16.26
C ASP A 126 -8.01 -4.29 14.99
N GLY A 127 -8.86 -5.32 15.03
CA GLY A 127 -9.68 -5.74 13.89
C GLY A 127 -11.13 -5.29 14.06
N LYS A 128 -11.59 -4.36 13.23
CA LYS A 128 -12.95 -3.83 13.28
C LYS A 128 -13.79 -4.39 12.16
N LEU A 129 -15.05 -4.72 12.45
CA LEU A 129 -16.01 -5.06 11.40
C LEU A 129 -16.20 -3.86 10.48
N LEU A 130 -16.18 -4.09 9.16
CA LEU A 130 -16.51 -3.07 8.19
C LEU A 130 -17.93 -2.58 8.45
N THR A 131 -18.07 -1.30 8.74
CA THR A 131 -19.37 -0.65 8.79
C THR A 131 -19.90 -0.44 7.36
N ASN A 132 -21.22 -0.25 7.24
CA ASN A 132 -21.83 0.08 5.94
C ASN A 132 -21.29 1.41 5.40
N GLU A 133 -20.95 2.36 6.29
CA GLU A 133 -20.40 3.67 5.94
C GLU A 133 -19.12 3.58 5.12
N TYR A 134 -18.18 2.71 5.50
CA TYR A 134 -16.96 2.51 4.72
C TYR A 134 -17.26 1.92 3.33
N ARG A 135 -18.23 0.99 3.23
CA ARG A 135 -18.64 0.41 1.94
C ARG A 135 -19.28 1.44 1.03
N ASP A 136 -19.98 2.41 1.62
CA ASP A 136 -20.58 3.52 0.90
C ASP A 136 -19.50 4.53 0.47
N GLN A 137 -18.53 4.88 1.33
CA GLN A 137 -17.37 5.71 0.95
C GLN A 137 -16.61 5.12 -0.25
N VAL A 138 -16.26 3.82 -0.21
CA VAL A 138 -15.57 3.14 -1.33
C VAL A 138 -16.43 3.16 -2.60
N ARG A 139 -17.76 3.07 -2.48
CA ARG A 139 -18.67 3.15 -3.63
C ARG A 139 -18.66 4.55 -4.22
N GLU A 140 -18.70 5.59 -3.40
CA GLU A 140 -18.65 6.98 -3.85
C GLU A 140 -17.30 7.34 -4.46
N GLU A 141 -16.18 6.99 -3.85
CA GLU A 141 -14.83 7.19 -4.42
C GLU A 141 -14.70 6.55 -5.81
N LYS A 142 -15.22 5.32 -6.00
CA LYS A 142 -15.25 4.67 -7.32
C LYS A 142 -16.13 5.39 -8.33
N LYS A 143 -17.25 5.99 -7.88
CA LYS A 143 -18.12 6.78 -8.76
C LYS A 143 -17.41 8.07 -9.17
N GLU A 144 -16.78 8.77 -8.22
CA GLU A 144 -16.02 9.98 -8.47
C GLU A 144 -14.83 9.73 -9.40
N GLU A 145 -14.06 8.66 -9.19
CA GLU A 145 -12.94 8.30 -10.07
C GLU A 145 -13.42 8.03 -11.50
N ARG A 146 -14.54 7.30 -11.66
CA ARG A 146 -15.17 7.04 -12.97
C ARG A 146 -15.65 8.33 -13.62
N GLN A 147 -16.17 9.26 -12.83
CA GLN A 147 -16.61 10.56 -13.32
C GLN A 147 -15.43 11.41 -13.78
N ARG A 148 -14.38 11.55 -12.97
CA ARG A 148 -13.13 12.25 -13.33
C ARG A 148 -12.52 11.68 -14.61
N LYS A 149 -12.44 10.35 -14.74
CA LYS A 149 -11.95 9.69 -15.96
C LYS A 149 -12.81 10.00 -17.19
N ARG A 150 -14.14 10.09 -17.04
CA ARG A 150 -15.05 10.47 -18.13
C ARG A 150 -14.89 11.94 -18.53
N GLU A 151 -14.74 12.82 -17.56
CA GLU A 151 -14.54 14.27 -17.77
C GLU A 151 -13.19 14.54 -18.44
N ALA A 152 -12.10 13.96 -17.94
CA ALA A 152 -10.78 14.05 -18.57
C ALA A 152 -10.80 13.55 -20.02
N LYS A 153 -11.50 12.45 -20.31
CA LYS A 153 -11.66 11.93 -21.68
C LYS A 153 -12.51 12.84 -22.58
N LYS A 154 -13.46 13.59 -22.00
CA LYS A 154 -14.25 14.59 -22.73
C LYS A 154 -13.43 15.86 -23.01
N ALA A 155 -12.69 16.37 -22.01
CA ALA A 155 -11.82 17.54 -22.17
C ALA A 155 -10.72 17.28 -23.22
N ALA A 156 -10.05 16.12 -23.16
CA ALA A 156 -9.06 15.73 -24.16
C ALA A 156 -9.65 15.60 -25.59
N LYS A 157 -10.93 15.26 -25.73
CA LYS A 157 -11.62 15.25 -27.02
C LYS A 157 -12.03 16.63 -27.53
N ARG A 158 -12.17 17.61 -26.63
CA ARG A 158 -12.52 19.00 -26.98
C ARG A 158 -11.31 19.88 -27.27
N GLY A 159 -10.09 19.41 -26.99
CA GLY A 159 -8.86 20.16 -27.24
C GLY A 159 -8.65 21.34 -26.28
N GLU A 160 -9.30 21.32 -25.11
CA GLU A 160 -9.16 22.35 -24.08
C GLU A 160 -7.86 22.10 -23.28
N ASP A 161 -6.91 23.03 -23.36
CA ASP A 161 -5.68 23.05 -22.55
C ASP A 161 -6.06 23.39 -21.08
N PRO A 162 -5.76 22.53 -20.11
CA PRO A 162 -6.16 22.72 -18.71
C PRO A 162 -5.45 23.88 -17.98
N ASN A 163 -4.51 24.61 -18.61
CA ASN A 163 -3.68 25.60 -17.93
C ASN A 163 -3.89 27.08 -18.35
N GLN A 164 -5.12 27.50 -18.68
CA GLN A 164 -5.40 28.86 -19.17
C GLN A 164 -6.19 29.79 -18.22
N PHE A 165 -6.24 29.52 -16.90
CA PHE A 165 -7.02 30.35 -15.96
C PHE A 165 -6.25 30.86 -14.73
N GLU A 166 -4.94 31.07 -14.83
CA GLU A 166 -4.17 31.77 -13.78
C GLU A 166 -3.33 32.90 -14.39
N GLU A 167 -3.97 33.98 -14.87
CA GLU A 167 -3.29 35.27 -15.08
C GLU A 167 -4.32 36.40 -15.33
N GLU A 168 -5.23 36.65 -14.37
CA GLU A 168 -5.91 37.96 -14.33
C GLU A 168 -6.37 38.32 -12.91
N GLU A 169 -5.43 38.55 -11.99
CA GLU A 169 -5.72 39.35 -10.80
C GLU A 169 -4.46 40.12 -10.34
N VAL A 170 -4.04 41.10 -11.15
CA VAL A 170 -3.30 42.26 -10.64
C VAL A 170 -3.75 43.50 -11.39
N ARG A 171 -4.93 44.01 -11.07
CA ARG A 171 -5.24 45.44 -11.19
C ARG A 171 -6.06 45.88 -9.98
N ASP A 172 -5.59 46.98 -9.40
CA ASP A 172 -6.21 47.84 -8.39
C ASP A 172 -5.98 47.47 -6.91
N ASN A 173 -4.92 48.04 -6.29
CA ASN A 173 -4.97 49.36 -5.64
C ASN A 173 -3.60 49.75 -5.05
#